data_AF-A0A8D8BG51-F1
#
_entry.id   AF-A0A8D8BG51-F1
#
_cell.length_a   1.000
_cell.length_b   1.000
_cell.length_c   1.000
_cell.angle_alpha   90.00
_cell.angle_beta   90.00
_cell.angle_gamma   90.00
#
_symmetry.space_group_name_H-M   'P 1'
#
loop_
_entity.id
_entity.type
_entity.pdbx_description
1 polymer ?
#
loop_
_entity_poly.entity_id
_entity_poly.type
_entity_poly.pdbx_seq_one_letter_code
_entity_poly.pdbx_strand_id
1 'polypeptide(L)'
;MSLAMKRPLPEPTQTILDPPAVVPLLGPSTTSARIYKRIRLTARKSTGAPPSILAYVNLLEDTAGNSNDALQVLIKISDAMLFDESEFPEAIRKLVEHFRREPESAVRVKTLSLFGDLAAETGIDCGALIDEVIGLLKGETSAKVVSQGLYALERIGRACVGPSVACTNKMVFFAKSKLFSPQ
;
A
#
# COMPACT_ATOMS: atom_id res chain seq x y z
N MET A 1 -31.24 16.22 51.94
CA MET A 1 -31.57 15.57 53.23
C MET A 1 -31.60 14.07 52.97
N SER A 2 -30.44 13.40 52.97
CA SER A 2 -30.02 12.43 54.02
C SER A 2 -30.22 10.99 53.52
N LEU A 3 -29.38 9.98 53.75
CA LEU A 3 -28.09 9.81 54.42
C LEU A 3 -27.53 8.44 53.96
N ALA A 4 -26.20 8.32 53.96
CA ALA A 4 -25.42 7.13 53.59
C ALA A 4 -25.54 5.95 54.57
N MET A 5 -25.10 4.74 54.17
CA MET A 5 -24.37 3.77 55.02
C MET A 5 -23.73 2.63 54.19
N LYS A 6 -22.75 1.93 54.78
CA LYS A 6 -21.45 1.54 54.21
C LYS A 6 -21.10 0.08 54.60
N ARG A 7 -20.70 -0.78 53.63
CA ARG A 7 -19.83 -2.02 53.73
C ARG A 7 -20.31 -3.18 54.67
N PRO A 8 -19.68 -4.40 54.75
CA PRO A 8 -18.39 -4.94 54.23
C PRO A 8 -18.38 -6.39 53.63
N LEU A 9 -17.19 -6.82 53.15
CA LEU A 9 -16.72 -8.19 52.78
C LEU A 9 -16.61 -9.17 53.97
N PRO A 10 -16.55 -10.50 53.72
CA PRO A 10 -15.29 -11.26 53.94
C PRO A 10 -15.04 -12.47 52.99
N GLU A 11 -13.77 -12.90 52.85
CA GLU A 11 -13.32 -14.24 52.40
C GLU A 11 -13.42 -15.28 53.55
N PRO A 12 -13.25 -16.63 53.36
CA PRO A 12 -11.90 -17.23 53.29
C PRO A 12 -11.74 -18.68 52.68
N THR A 13 -10.46 -19.08 52.50
CA THR A 13 -9.81 -20.42 52.68
C THR A 13 -9.72 -21.48 51.56
N GLN A 14 -8.45 -21.91 51.36
CA GLN A 14 -7.86 -22.94 50.50
C GLN A 14 -8.13 -24.40 50.95
N THR A 15 -8.13 -25.38 50.04
CA THR A 15 -7.39 -26.65 50.24
C THR A 15 -7.12 -27.38 48.91
N ILE A 16 -5.89 -27.89 48.79
CA ILE A 16 -5.30 -28.66 47.68
C ILE A 16 -5.73 -30.13 47.78
N LEU A 17 -5.96 -30.81 46.65
CA LEU A 17 -5.92 -32.28 46.52
C LEU A 17 -5.65 -32.69 45.07
N ASP A 18 -4.45 -33.25 44.82
CA ASP A 18 -4.06 -33.92 43.57
C ASP A 18 -4.81 -35.26 43.40
N PRO A 19 -5.03 -35.73 42.15
CA PRO A 19 -5.26 -37.16 41.89
C PRO A 19 -4.08 -37.84 41.15
N PRO A 20 -3.89 -39.16 41.36
CA PRO A 20 -2.65 -39.87 41.05
C PRO A 20 -2.56 -40.34 39.59
N ALA A 21 -1.32 -40.55 39.15
CA ALA A 21 -0.97 -41.15 37.87
C ALA A 21 -1.37 -42.64 37.81
N VAL A 22 -2.10 -43.04 36.76
CA VAL A 22 -2.15 -44.42 36.25
C VAL A 22 -2.25 -44.39 34.72
N VAL A 23 -1.31 -45.04 34.06
CA VAL A 23 -1.22 -45.40 32.62
C VAL A 23 -1.22 -46.95 32.60
N PRO A 24 -1.52 -47.74 31.53
CA PRO A 24 -1.95 -47.48 30.13
C PRO A 24 -3.19 -48.29 29.68
N LEU A 25 -3.70 -48.09 28.44
CA LEU A 25 -4.20 -49.19 27.58
C LEU A 25 -4.23 -48.75 26.10
N LEU A 26 -3.53 -49.52 25.26
CA LEU A 26 -3.38 -49.36 23.81
C LEU A 26 -4.70 -49.59 23.05
N GLY A 27 -4.99 -48.71 22.09
CA GLY A 27 -5.92 -48.94 20.97
C GLY A 27 -5.53 -48.04 19.78
N PRO A 28 -5.61 -48.51 18.52
CA PRO A 28 -5.05 -47.80 17.39
C PRO A 28 -6.05 -46.75 16.86
N SER A 29 -5.89 -45.50 17.28
CA SER A 29 -6.50 -44.37 16.56
C SER A 29 -5.49 -43.83 15.56
N THR A 30 -5.69 -44.18 14.29
CA THR A 30 -4.95 -43.62 13.15
C THR A 30 -5.28 -42.14 13.01
N THR A 31 -4.64 -41.30 13.81
CA THR A 31 -4.77 -39.85 13.68
C THR A 31 -3.99 -39.45 12.44
N SER A 32 -4.71 -39.26 11.33
CA SER A 32 -4.15 -38.67 10.12
C SER A 32 -3.64 -37.27 10.47
N ALA A 33 -2.33 -37.16 10.69
CA ALA A 33 -1.66 -35.90 10.95
C ALA A 33 -1.79 -35.04 9.70
N ARG A 34 -2.68 -34.04 9.72
CA ARG A 34 -2.73 -33.01 8.67
C ARG A 34 -1.42 -32.27 8.69
N ILE A 35 -0.56 -32.57 7.71
CA ILE A 35 0.68 -31.85 7.46
C ILE A 35 0.30 -30.44 7.01
N TYR A 36 0.33 -29.46 7.92
CA TYR A 36 0.30 -28.06 7.54
C TYR A 36 1.73 -27.65 7.15
N LYS A 37 1.93 -27.30 5.87
CA LYS A 37 3.17 -26.67 5.42
C LYS A 37 3.20 -25.24 5.97
N ARG A 38 3.92 -25.03 7.07
CA ARG A 38 4.13 -23.70 7.65
C ARG A 38 5.12 -22.94 6.76
N ILE A 39 4.60 -22.00 5.97
CA ILE A 39 5.44 -21.06 5.23
C ILE A 39 6.16 -20.18 6.26
N ARG A 40 7.50 -20.23 6.26
CA ARG A 40 8.33 -19.30 7.04
C ARG A 40 8.80 -18.20 6.08
N LEU A 41 8.28 -16.99 6.29
CA LEU A 41 8.81 -15.80 5.61
C LEU A 41 10.18 -15.52 6.21
N THR A 42 11.24 -15.70 5.42
CA THR A 42 12.57 -15.21 5.77
C THR A 42 12.65 -13.76 5.31
N ALA A 43 12.63 -12.81 6.24
CA ALA A 43 12.95 -11.43 5.92
C ALA A 43 14.39 -11.40 5.38
N ARG A 44 14.57 -11.15 4.08
CA ARG A 44 15.89 -10.79 3.54
C ARG A 44 16.22 -9.43 4.12
N LYS A 45 17.09 -9.41 5.13
CA LYS A 45 17.72 -8.17 5.57
C LYS A 45 18.63 -7.70 4.45
N SER A 46 18.23 -6.66 3.70
CA SER A 46 19.08 -6.00 2.71
C SER A 46 20.23 -5.33 3.48
N THR A 47 21.42 -5.92 3.41
CA THR A 47 22.64 -5.37 4.01
C THR A 47 23.42 -4.48 3.04
N GLY A 48 22.72 -3.88 2.06
CA GLY A 48 23.28 -2.99 1.05
C GLY A 48 22.60 -1.62 1.06
N ALA A 49 23.18 -0.65 0.36
CA ALA A 49 22.55 0.64 0.09
C ALA A 49 21.11 0.44 -0.43
N PRO A 50 20.16 1.36 -0.14
CA PRO A 50 18.83 1.27 -0.69
C PRO A 50 18.90 1.17 -2.22
N PRO A 51 18.02 0.36 -2.86
CA PRO A 51 17.93 0.35 -4.31
C PRO A 51 17.70 1.78 -4.83
N SER A 52 18.24 2.10 -6.01
CA SER A 52 17.98 3.38 -6.68
C SER A 52 16.70 3.26 -7.51
N ILE A 53 15.70 4.09 -7.21
CA ILE A 53 14.48 4.15 -8.02
C ILE A 53 14.81 4.70 -9.41
N LEU A 54 15.74 5.66 -9.48
CA LEU A 54 16.15 6.26 -10.75
C LEU A 54 16.79 5.25 -11.69
N ALA A 55 17.56 4.28 -11.18
CA ALA A 55 18.09 3.20 -12.01
C ALA A 55 16.98 2.41 -12.72
N TYR A 56 15.88 2.09 -12.03
CA TYR A 56 14.75 1.42 -12.64
C TYR A 56 13.95 2.34 -13.57
N VAL A 57 13.72 3.59 -13.19
CA VAL A 57 12.97 4.54 -14.02
C VAL A 57 13.73 4.87 -15.30
N ASN A 58 15.06 4.97 -15.26
CA ASN A 58 15.89 5.12 -16.46
C ASN A 58 15.74 3.92 -17.41
N LEU A 59 15.60 2.71 -16.87
CA LEU A 59 15.35 1.51 -17.70
C LEU A 59 14.02 1.59 -18.46
N LEU A 60 13.02 2.37 -17.99
CA LEU A 60 11.77 2.60 -18.74
C LEU A 60 11.98 3.44 -20.02
N GLU A 61 13.06 4.20 -20.11
CA GLU A 61 13.42 4.90 -21.34
C GLU A 61 13.83 3.90 -22.43
N ASP A 62 14.53 2.83 -22.04
CA ASP A 62 14.97 1.76 -22.94
C ASP A 62 13.84 0.83 -23.39
N THR A 63 12.71 0.80 -22.69
CA THR A 63 11.53 -0.01 -23.07
C THR A 63 10.65 0.66 -24.14
N ALA A 64 11.17 1.67 -24.85
CA ALA A 64 10.44 2.38 -25.89
C ALA A 64 9.91 1.40 -26.97
N GLY A 65 8.58 1.36 -27.14
CA GLY A 65 7.92 0.47 -28.11
C GLY A 65 7.62 -0.93 -27.60
N ASN A 66 8.00 -1.29 -26.36
CA ASN A 66 7.62 -2.54 -25.72
C ASN A 66 6.95 -2.31 -24.36
N SER A 67 5.62 -2.13 -24.38
CA SER A 67 4.80 -1.91 -23.18
C SER A 67 4.83 -3.10 -22.20
N ASN A 68 5.13 -4.33 -22.65
CA ASN A 68 5.27 -5.45 -21.73
C ASN A 68 6.54 -5.31 -20.89
N ASP A 69 7.66 -4.94 -21.50
CA ASP A 69 8.91 -4.72 -20.77
C ASP A 69 8.76 -3.54 -19.81
N ALA A 70 8.11 -2.45 -20.25
CA ALA A 70 7.79 -1.31 -19.39
C ALA A 70 6.98 -1.76 -18.16
N LEU A 71 5.95 -2.57 -18.35
CA LEU A 71 5.14 -3.11 -17.27
C LEU A 71 5.98 -3.94 -16.29
N GLN A 72 6.89 -4.79 -16.78
CA GLN A 72 7.78 -5.59 -15.94
C GLN A 72 8.72 -4.71 -15.10
N VAL A 73 9.23 -3.63 -15.66
CA VAL A 73 10.05 -2.66 -14.91
C VAL A 73 9.21 -1.97 -13.83
N LEU A 74 8.00 -1.51 -14.13
CA LEU A 74 7.11 -0.89 -13.13
C LEU A 74 6.72 -1.85 -11.99
N ILE A 75 6.54 -3.14 -12.30
CA ILE A 75 6.31 -4.18 -11.28
C ILE A 75 7.55 -4.31 -10.39
N LYS A 76 8.76 -4.38 -10.96
CA LYS A 76 10.00 -4.43 -10.17
C LYS A 76 10.18 -3.22 -9.25
N ILE A 77 9.81 -2.02 -9.71
CA ILE A 77 9.84 -0.82 -8.85
C ILE A 77 8.90 -1.01 -7.65
N SER A 78 7.70 -1.53 -7.90
CA SER A 78 6.72 -1.80 -6.83
C SER A 78 7.18 -2.91 -5.87
N ASP A 79 7.96 -3.87 -6.33
CA ASP A 79 8.42 -4.99 -5.49
C ASP A 79 9.69 -4.66 -4.70
N ALA A 80 10.54 -3.76 -5.21
CA ALA A 80 11.81 -3.42 -4.59
C ALA A 80 11.59 -2.76 -3.23
N MET A 81 10.72 -1.73 -3.18
CA MET A 81 10.37 -0.91 -1.99
C MET A 81 11.60 -0.35 -1.23
N LEU A 82 11.43 0.73 -0.46
CA LEU A 82 12.53 1.38 0.31
C LEU A 82 13.65 1.98 -0.57
N PHE A 83 13.31 3.00 -1.35
CA PHE A 83 14.27 3.75 -2.15
C PHE A 83 14.87 4.93 -1.37
N ASP A 84 15.90 5.55 -1.93
CA ASP A 84 16.43 6.83 -1.42
C ASP A 84 15.43 7.97 -1.70
N GLU A 85 14.98 8.64 -0.64
CA GLU A 85 13.99 9.73 -0.72
C GLU A 85 14.45 10.90 -1.58
N SER A 86 15.77 11.14 -1.64
CA SER A 86 16.35 12.22 -2.43
C SER A 86 16.13 12.04 -3.94
N GLU A 87 15.86 10.81 -4.39
CA GLU A 87 15.60 10.48 -5.79
C GLU A 87 14.13 10.68 -6.20
N PHE A 88 13.20 10.79 -5.25
CA PHE A 88 11.77 10.78 -5.54
C PHE A 88 11.28 11.92 -6.46
N PRO A 89 11.68 13.19 -6.28
CA PRO A 89 11.19 14.26 -7.15
C PRO A 89 11.51 14.01 -8.63
N GLU A 90 12.73 13.55 -8.90
CA GLU A 90 13.19 13.26 -10.26
C GLU A 90 12.56 11.98 -10.82
N ALA A 91 12.41 10.94 -9.99
CA ALA A 91 11.75 9.70 -10.38
C ALA A 91 10.28 9.93 -10.75
N ILE A 92 9.55 10.74 -9.97
CA ILE A 92 8.17 11.12 -10.25
C ILE A 92 8.10 11.86 -11.59
N ARG A 93 8.97 12.87 -11.80
CA ARG A 93 9.01 13.62 -13.06
C ARG A 93 9.17 12.71 -14.28
N LYS A 94 10.12 11.76 -14.22
CA LYS A 94 10.35 10.79 -15.31
C LYS A 94 9.21 9.79 -15.48
N LEU A 95 8.58 9.33 -14.40
CA LEU A 95 7.39 8.46 -14.46
C LEU A 95 6.19 9.17 -15.11
N VAL A 96 6.01 10.45 -14.80
CA VAL A 96 4.98 11.31 -15.41
C VAL A 96 5.24 11.45 -16.91
N GLU A 97 6.49 11.70 -17.32
CA GLU A 97 6.88 11.76 -18.74
C GLU A 97 6.63 10.43 -19.45
N HIS A 98 7.01 9.31 -18.82
CA HIS A 98 6.73 7.97 -19.33
C HIS A 98 5.23 7.72 -19.50
N PHE A 99 4.40 8.08 -18.52
CA PHE A 99 2.94 7.95 -18.63
C PHE A 99 2.39 8.67 -19.86
N ARG A 100 2.84 9.91 -20.13
CA ARG A 100 2.31 10.74 -21.23
C ARG A 100 2.59 10.15 -22.62
N ARG A 101 3.70 9.43 -22.77
CA ARG A 101 4.11 8.81 -24.05
C ARG A 101 3.66 7.36 -24.20
N GLU A 102 3.14 6.76 -23.15
CA GLU A 102 2.80 5.34 -23.12
C GLU A 102 1.42 5.06 -23.73
N PRO A 103 1.33 4.32 -24.85
CA PRO A 103 0.05 3.99 -25.46
C PRO A 103 -0.75 3.00 -24.62
N GLU A 104 -0.07 2.03 -23.97
CA GLU A 104 -0.75 0.93 -23.33
C GLU A 104 -1.35 1.34 -21.99
N SER A 105 -2.66 1.28 -21.97
CA SER A 105 -3.48 1.61 -20.81
C SER A 105 -3.14 0.78 -19.55
N ALA A 106 -2.70 -0.47 -19.68
CA ALA A 106 -2.27 -1.29 -18.54
C ALA A 106 -1.00 -0.73 -17.87
N VAL A 107 -0.05 -0.24 -18.66
CA VAL A 107 1.18 0.40 -18.16
C VAL A 107 0.82 1.70 -17.46
N ARG A 108 -0.01 2.55 -18.08
CA ARG A 108 -0.52 3.79 -17.48
C ARG A 108 -1.25 3.56 -16.14
N VAL A 109 -2.10 2.53 -16.05
CA VAL A 109 -2.73 2.10 -14.80
C VAL A 109 -1.67 1.74 -13.75
N LYS A 110 -0.64 0.97 -14.14
CA LYS A 110 0.40 0.56 -13.19
C LYS A 110 1.24 1.75 -12.72
N THR A 111 1.56 2.72 -13.58
CA THR A 111 2.24 3.96 -13.19
C THR A 111 1.41 4.76 -12.18
N LEU A 112 0.10 4.91 -12.39
CA LEU A 112 -0.78 5.57 -11.42
C LEU A 112 -0.86 4.83 -10.09
N SER A 113 -0.89 3.49 -10.11
CA SER A 113 -0.79 2.67 -8.89
C SER A 113 0.50 2.99 -8.12
N LEU A 114 1.62 3.11 -8.84
CA LEU A 114 2.93 3.38 -8.24
C LEU A 114 2.97 4.75 -7.55
N PHE A 115 2.33 5.78 -8.12
CA PHE A 115 2.22 7.08 -7.41
C PHE A 115 1.47 6.95 -6.07
N GLY A 116 0.41 6.14 -6.03
CA GLY A 116 -0.30 5.86 -4.78
C GLY A 116 0.51 5.03 -3.78
N ASP A 117 1.45 4.21 -4.25
CA ASP A 117 2.40 3.46 -3.42
C ASP A 117 3.47 4.42 -2.86
N LEU A 118 4.10 5.23 -3.73
CA LEU A 118 5.14 6.19 -3.37
C LEU A 118 4.64 7.23 -2.36
N ALA A 119 3.37 7.65 -2.43
CA ALA A 119 2.83 8.63 -1.48
C ALA A 119 2.87 8.18 -0.01
N ALA A 120 2.99 6.87 0.26
CA ALA A 120 3.17 6.35 1.61
C ALA A 120 4.61 6.49 2.15
N GLU A 121 5.57 6.80 1.28
CA GLU A 121 6.97 7.01 1.64
C GLU A 121 7.19 8.41 2.23
N THR A 122 8.17 8.53 3.11
CA THR A 122 8.62 9.81 3.65
C THR A 122 9.33 10.64 2.58
N GLY A 123 9.26 11.98 2.70
CA GLY A 123 9.91 12.90 1.75
C GLY A 123 9.11 13.24 0.49
N ILE A 124 7.95 12.61 0.26
CA ILE A 124 7.07 12.95 -0.87
C ILE A 124 6.26 14.23 -0.60
N ASP A 125 6.36 15.20 -1.51
CA ASP A 125 5.41 16.30 -1.59
C ASP A 125 4.09 15.81 -2.19
N CYS A 126 3.20 15.42 -1.29
CA CYS A 126 1.83 15.02 -1.55
C CYS A 126 1.05 16.02 -2.43
N GLY A 127 1.21 17.32 -2.19
CA GLY A 127 0.47 18.36 -2.92
C GLY A 127 0.91 18.43 -4.37
N ALA A 128 2.23 18.42 -4.61
CA ALA A 128 2.81 18.36 -5.95
C ALA A 128 2.41 17.07 -6.68
N LEU A 129 2.44 15.92 -5.98
CA LEU A 129 2.05 14.64 -6.58
C LEU A 129 0.56 14.59 -6.98
N ILE A 130 -0.33 15.16 -6.15
CA ILE A 130 -1.75 15.33 -6.50
C ILE A 130 -1.90 16.16 -7.78
N ASP A 131 -1.14 17.25 -7.90
CA ASP A 131 -1.21 18.14 -9.06
C ASP A 131 -0.71 17.45 -10.35
N GLU A 132 0.35 16.65 -10.26
CA GLU A 132 0.81 15.82 -11.38
C GLU A 132 -0.25 14.79 -11.79
N VAL A 133 -0.82 14.04 -10.84
CA VAL A 133 -1.85 13.04 -11.14
C VAL A 133 -3.09 13.69 -11.76
N ILE A 134 -3.58 14.81 -11.21
CA ILE A 134 -4.68 15.57 -11.82
C ILE A 134 -4.31 16.03 -13.23
N GLY A 135 -3.08 16.51 -13.42
CA GLY A 135 -2.56 16.92 -14.73
C GLY A 135 -2.61 15.80 -15.77
N LEU A 136 -2.16 14.59 -15.39
CA LEU A 136 -2.22 13.41 -16.25
C LEU A 136 -3.66 13.02 -16.61
N LEU A 137 -4.57 13.05 -15.63
CA LEU A 137 -5.96 12.61 -15.83
C LEU A 137 -6.82 13.60 -16.62
N LYS A 138 -6.40 14.87 -16.77
CA LYS A 138 -7.11 15.84 -17.61
C LYS A 138 -7.18 15.39 -19.07
N GLY A 139 -6.07 14.85 -19.61
CA GLY A 139 -5.98 14.38 -20.99
C GLY A 139 -6.32 12.89 -21.18
N GLU A 140 -6.61 12.16 -20.11
CA GLU A 140 -6.87 10.73 -20.16
C GLU A 140 -8.29 10.41 -20.65
N THR A 141 -8.39 9.48 -21.60
CA THR A 141 -9.64 9.03 -22.22
C THR A 141 -10.07 7.64 -21.78
N SER A 142 -9.13 6.81 -21.31
CA SER A 142 -9.41 5.44 -20.91
C SER A 142 -10.11 5.41 -19.55
N ALA A 143 -11.35 4.93 -19.52
CA ALA A 143 -12.14 4.83 -18.28
C ALA A 143 -11.42 4.06 -17.17
N LYS A 144 -10.70 2.97 -17.49
CA LYS A 144 -9.95 2.22 -16.48
C LYS A 144 -8.75 2.98 -15.94
N VAL A 145 -8.08 3.79 -16.77
CA VAL A 145 -6.97 4.64 -16.34
C VAL A 145 -7.50 5.77 -15.47
N VAL A 146 -8.63 6.39 -15.84
CA VAL A 146 -9.32 7.39 -15.02
C VAL A 146 -9.71 6.83 -13.65
N SER A 147 -10.37 5.67 -13.61
CA SER A 147 -10.74 5.00 -12.35
C SER A 147 -9.54 4.72 -11.47
N GLN A 148 -8.44 4.20 -12.05
CA GLN A 148 -7.21 3.99 -11.31
C GLN A 148 -6.61 5.30 -10.80
N GLY A 149 -6.66 6.36 -11.60
CA GLY A 149 -6.16 7.67 -11.21
C GLY A 149 -6.94 8.28 -10.05
N LEU A 150 -8.27 8.15 -10.05
CA LEU A 150 -9.10 8.58 -8.92
C LEU A 150 -8.79 7.77 -7.66
N TYR A 151 -8.56 6.45 -7.81
CA TYR A 151 -8.12 5.61 -6.70
C TYR A 151 -6.72 6.00 -6.19
N ALA A 152 -5.78 6.32 -7.09
CA ALA A 152 -4.47 6.82 -6.71
C ALA A 152 -4.56 8.16 -5.95
N LEU A 153 -5.40 9.10 -6.40
CA LEU A 153 -5.64 10.35 -5.69
C LEU A 153 -6.17 10.11 -4.27
N GLU A 154 -7.14 9.19 -4.09
CA GLU A 154 -7.64 8.82 -2.76
C GLU A 154 -6.52 8.28 -1.86
N ARG A 155 -5.68 7.39 -2.39
CA ARG A 155 -4.53 6.82 -1.67
C ARG A 155 -3.52 7.89 -1.27
N ILE A 156 -3.16 8.78 -2.20
CA ILE A 156 -2.24 9.89 -1.94
C ILE A 156 -2.83 10.76 -0.82
N GLY A 157 -4.08 11.19 -0.96
CA GLY A 157 -4.76 12.03 0.04
C GLY A 157 -4.82 11.42 1.44
N ARG A 158 -4.91 10.08 1.55
CA ARG A 158 -4.85 9.37 2.84
C ARG A 158 -3.45 9.27 3.42
N ALA A 159 -2.42 9.21 2.58
CA ALA A 159 -1.03 9.15 3.00
C ALA A 159 -0.49 10.52 3.44
N CYS A 160 -1.05 11.61 2.92
CA CYS A 160 -0.68 12.96 3.30
C CYS A 160 -0.96 13.21 4.79
N VAL A 161 0.06 13.60 5.55
CA VAL A 161 -0.10 14.03 6.94
C VAL A 161 -0.67 15.45 6.95
N GLY A 162 -1.94 15.58 7.36
CA GLY A 162 -2.62 16.89 7.45
C GLY A 162 -2.84 17.54 6.09
N PRO A 163 -3.57 16.90 5.16
CA PRO A 163 -3.82 17.48 3.85
C PRO A 163 -4.53 18.82 4.02
N SER A 164 -3.99 19.86 3.39
CA SER A 164 -4.64 21.18 3.37
C SER A 164 -6.05 21.04 2.80
N VAL A 165 -7.01 21.76 3.37
CA VAL A 165 -8.40 21.83 2.87
C VAL A 165 -8.42 22.16 1.37
N ALA A 166 -7.46 22.94 0.88
CA ALA A 166 -7.29 23.23 -0.53
C ALA A 166 -6.99 21.98 -1.39
N CYS A 167 -6.12 21.08 -0.91
CA CYS A 167 -5.79 19.84 -1.60
C CYS A 167 -7.00 18.90 -1.65
N THR A 168 -7.69 18.71 -0.51
CA THR A 168 -8.90 17.90 -0.45
C THR A 168 -9.98 18.44 -1.39
N ASN A 169 -10.24 19.75 -1.38
CA ASN A 169 -11.22 20.37 -2.26
C ASN A 169 -10.85 20.22 -3.73
N LYS A 170 -9.57 20.36 -4.08
CA LYS A 170 -9.07 20.17 -5.44
C LYS A 170 -9.32 18.74 -5.94
N MET A 171 -8.97 17.73 -5.13
CA MET A 171 -9.23 16.32 -5.45
C MET A 171 -10.73 16.03 -5.60
N VAL A 172 -11.55 16.51 -4.66
CA VAL A 172 -13.01 16.31 -4.69
C VAL A 172 -13.63 16.97 -5.92
N PHE A 173 -13.23 18.21 -6.24
CA PHE A 173 -13.72 18.91 -7.42
C PHE A 173 -13.37 18.15 -8.70
N PHE A 174 -12.12 17.69 -8.82
CA PHE A 174 -11.68 16.92 -9.98
C PHE A 174 -12.40 15.56 -10.09
N ALA A 175 -12.55 14.84 -8.99
CA ALA A 175 -13.29 13.58 -8.98
C ALA A 175 -14.76 13.78 -9.40
N LYS A 176 -15.41 14.83 -8.89
CA LYS A 176 -16.78 15.18 -9.30
C LYS A 176 -16.87 15.46 -10.79
N SER A 177 -15.91 16.22 -11.35
CA SER A 177 -15.93 16.54 -12.77
C SER A 177 -15.78 15.31 -13.66
N LYS A 178 -14.96 14.32 -13.25
CA LYS A 178 -14.79 13.05 -14.00
C LYS A 178 -15.93 12.05 -13.81
N LEU A 179 -16.60 12.04 -12.65
CA LEU A 179 -17.65 11.06 -12.34
C LEU A 179 -19.05 11.49 -12.73
N PHE A 180 -19.35 12.79 -12.68
CA PHE A 180 -20.72 13.30 -12.83
C PHE A 180 -20.90 14.26 -14.01
N SER A 181 -19.83 14.69 -14.68
CA SER A 181 -20.01 15.48 -15.91
C SER A 181 -20.27 14.52 -17.08
N PRO A 182 -21.27 14.80 -17.93
CA PRO A 182 -21.45 14.04 -19.16
C PRO A 182 -20.19 14.19 -20.03
N GLN A 183 -19.65 13.06 -20.50
CA GLN A 183 -18.49 13.02 -21.40
C GLN A 183 -18.89 13.39 -22.83
#